data_AF-A0A4U1JDN4-F1
#
_entry.id   AF-A0A4U1JDN4-F1
#
_cell.length_a   1.000
_cell.length_b   1.000
_cell.length_c   1.000
_cell.angle_alpha   90.00
_cell.angle_beta   90.00
_cell.angle_gamma   90.00
#
_symmetry.space_group_name_H-M   'P 1'
#
loop_
_entity.id
_entity.type
_entity.pdbx_description
1 polymer ?
#
loop_
_entity_poly.entity_id
_entity_poly.type
_entity_poly.pdbx_seq_one_letter_code
_entity_poly.pdbx_strand_id
1 'polypeptide(L)'
;MSHPRKIVPTQPLDDTEAEVFFTRSGLKADPDAQDLLPLTDSWLARVDMVRAKERSTREAQADADAARIIANTRLDRACQRFGDELVLAVNKDRTAARWTQFFPVAVSKFIRQALPRQVARVLGWFESSDPVLDKHRGDLEPWALAAEASLKRTTAVVTVRGEARISREKLAEDLTRERDGLHDALTARARERGLSRDWADQFFRKVRRAKGAEEAAEGAGA
;
A
#
# COMPACT_ATOMS: atom_id res chain seq x y z
N MET A 1 -10.28 8.16 37.57
CA MET A 1 -10.52 8.89 36.31
C MET A 1 -10.07 7.98 35.20
N SER A 2 -10.90 7.79 34.17
CA SER A 2 -10.55 6.93 33.04
C SER A 2 -9.79 7.77 32.02
N HIS A 3 -8.59 7.34 31.60
CA HIS A 3 -7.91 7.99 30.48
C HIS A 3 -8.73 7.85 29.17
N PRO A 4 -8.50 8.75 28.19
CA PRO A 4 -9.14 8.64 26.89
C PRO A 4 -8.79 7.31 26.22
N ARG A 5 -9.74 6.79 25.44
CA ARG A 5 -9.54 5.54 24.69
C ARG A 5 -8.32 5.67 23.78
N LYS A 6 -7.43 4.68 23.79
CA LYS A 6 -6.24 4.64 22.92
C LYS A 6 -6.61 4.62 21.43
N ILE A 7 -5.83 5.32 20.60
CA ILE A 7 -5.90 5.16 19.14
C ILE A 7 -5.24 3.84 18.79
N VAL A 8 -5.89 3.02 17.96
CA VAL A 8 -5.32 1.76 17.48
C VAL A 8 -4.79 1.93 16.06
N PRO A 9 -3.65 1.31 15.68
CA PRO A 9 -3.06 1.49 14.34
C PRO A 9 -3.99 1.09 13.19
N THR A 10 -4.93 0.16 13.45
CA THR A 10 -5.90 -0.36 12.48
C THR A 10 -7.17 0.50 12.34
N GLN A 11 -7.32 1.55 13.15
CA GLN A 11 -8.47 2.45 13.07
C GLN A 11 -8.44 3.23 11.74
N PRO A 12 -9.59 3.44 11.07
CA PRO A 12 -9.65 4.31 9.89
C PRO A 12 -9.10 5.71 10.19
N LEU A 13 -8.32 6.30 9.26
CA LEU A 13 -7.80 7.67 9.47
C LEU A 13 -8.93 8.68 9.60
N ASP A 14 -10.06 8.47 8.93
CA ASP A 14 -11.21 9.36 9.02
C ASP A 14 -11.80 9.37 10.45
N ASP A 15 -11.78 8.23 11.15
CA ASP A 15 -12.20 8.16 12.55
C ASP A 15 -11.18 8.84 13.47
N THR A 16 -9.88 8.67 13.20
CA THR A 16 -8.81 9.36 13.94
C THR A 16 -8.88 10.87 13.74
N GLU A 17 -9.12 11.33 12.51
CA GLU A 17 -9.29 12.72 12.16
C GLU A 17 -10.54 13.32 12.82
N ALA A 18 -11.67 12.60 12.79
CA ALA A 18 -12.88 13.04 13.45
C ALA A 18 -12.72 13.15 14.98
N GLU A 19 -11.90 12.29 15.60
CA GLU A 19 -11.50 12.44 17.01
C GLU A 19 -10.70 13.73 17.22
N VAL A 20 -9.68 14.00 16.40
CA VAL A 20 -8.87 15.22 16.50
C VAL A 20 -9.74 16.47 16.33
N PHE A 21 -10.65 16.47 15.35
CA PHE A 21 -11.59 17.59 15.16
C PHE A 21 -12.53 17.77 16.35
N PHE A 22 -13.07 16.68 16.89
CA PHE A 22 -13.94 16.75 18.06
C PHE A 22 -13.20 17.36 19.25
N THR A 23 -12.02 16.85 19.58
CA THR A 23 -11.22 17.35 20.71
C THR A 23 -10.83 18.82 20.52
N ARG A 24 -10.30 19.19 19.35
CA ARG A 24 -9.92 20.59 19.08
C ARG A 24 -11.12 21.53 19.10
N SER A 25 -12.28 21.10 18.61
CA SER A 25 -13.50 21.89 18.65
C SER A 25 -14.02 22.06 20.08
N GLY A 26 -13.94 21.01 20.90
CA GLY A 26 -14.22 21.09 22.33
C GLY A 26 -13.35 22.12 23.04
N LEU A 27 -12.02 22.06 22.84
CA LEU A 27 -11.08 23.03 23.42
C LEU A 27 -11.37 24.48 23.00
N LYS A 28 -11.80 24.70 21.75
CA LYS A 28 -12.19 26.04 21.27
C LYS A 28 -13.50 26.53 21.88
N ALA A 29 -14.46 25.62 22.07
CA ALA A 29 -15.80 25.95 22.54
C ALA A 29 -15.85 26.26 24.04
N ASP A 30 -14.92 25.69 24.83
CA ASP A 30 -14.87 25.86 26.28
C ASP A 30 -13.82 26.93 26.68
N PRO A 31 -14.24 28.10 27.22
CA PRO A 31 -13.32 29.15 27.65
C PRO A 31 -12.28 28.72 28.69
N ASP A 32 -12.57 27.71 29.52
CA ASP A 32 -11.64 27.22 30.55
C ASP A 32 -10.54 26.32 29.98
N ALA A 33 -10.68 25.88 28.73
CA ALA A 33 -9.75 24.97 28.04
C ALA A 33 -9.02 25.60 26.83
N GLN A 34 -9.39 26.81 26.41
CA GLN A 34 -8.88 27.43 25.18
C GLN A 34 -7.35 27.58 25.15
N ASP A 35 -6.73 27.85 26.29
CA ASP A 35 -5.28 27.99 26.42
C ASP A 35 -4.51 26.67 26.27
N LEU A 36 -5.22 25.53 26.34
CA LEU A 36 -4.63 24.20 26.08
C LEU A 36 -4.66 23.83 24.59
N LEU A 37 -5.32 24.62 23.74
CA LEU A 37 -5.39 24.37 22.30
C LEU A 37 -4.02 24.15 21.64
N PRO A 38 -2.94 24.90 21.98
CA PRO A 38 -1.62 24.72 21.40
C PRO A 38 -1.04 23.31 21.58
N LEU A 39 -1.45 22.56 22.61
CA LEU A 39 -1.02 21.17 22.82
C LEU A 39 -1.46 20.22 21.69
N THR A 40 -2.39 20.65 20.85
CA THR A 40 -3.00 19.82 19.80
C THR A 40 -2.69 20.31 18.37
N ASP A 41 -1.87 21.35 18.21
CA ASP A 41 -1.66 22.00 16.90
C ASP A 41 -0.99 21.09 15.86
N SER A 42 -0.17 20.14 16.30
CA SER A 42 0.50 19.20 15.40
C SER A 42 -0.34 17.98 15.00
N TRP A 43 -1.49 17.74 15.64
CA TRP A 43 -2.22 16.48 15.51
C TRP A 43 -2.73 16.23 14.09
N LEU A 44 -3.38 17.22 13.48
CA LEU A 44 -3.91 17.10 12.11
C LEU A 44 -2.79 16.91 11.09
N ALA A 45 -1.70 17.67 11.21
CA ALA A 45 -0.55 17.54 10.30
C ALA A 45 0.03 16.11 10.31
N ARG A 46 0.06 15.43 11.46
CA ARG A 46 0.51 14.03 11.55
C ARG A 46 -0.45 13.06 10.86
N VAL A 47 -1.77 13.27 11.00
CA VAL A 47 -2.78 12.49 10.28
C VAL A 47 -2.61 12.67 8.77
N ASP A 48 -2.43 13.91 8.31
CA ASP A 48 -2.21 14.23 6.89
C ASP A 48 -0.94 13.59 6.33
N MET A 49 0.17 13.61 7.09
CA MET A 49 1.40 12.94 6.69
C MET A 49 1.20 11.44 6.45
N VAL A 50 0.49 10.76 7.35
CA VAL A 50 0.19 9.32 7.19
C VAL A 50 -0.76 9.09 6.03
N ARG A 51 -1.79 9.95 5.86
CA ARG A 51 -2.73 9.87 4.73
C ARG A 51 -2.01 10.01 3.39
N ALA A 52 -1.07 10.96 3.29
CA ALA A 52 -0.23 11.15 2.12
C ALA A 52 0.62 9.90 1.82
N LYS A 53 1.21 9.29 2.85
CA LYS A 53 2.00 8.07 2.71
C LYS A 53 1.17 6.85 2.29
N GLU A 54 -0.05 6.69 2.80
CA GLU A 54 -0.96 5.62 2.36
C GLU A 54 -1.45 5.82 0.93
N ARG A 55 -1.69 7.07 0.52
CA ARG A 55 -2.03 7.39 -0.87
C ARG A 55 -0.88 7.03 -1.80
N SER A 56 0.33 7.52 -1.51
CA SER A 56 1.53 7.23 -2.30
C SER A 56 1.82 5.73 -2.39
N THR A 57 1.62 4.97 -1.30
CA THR A 57 1.74 3.50 -1.32
C THR A 57 0.76 2.84 -2.29
N ARG A 58 -0.51 3.29 -2.30
CA ARG A 58 -1.53 2.75 -3.21
C ARG A 58 -1.25 3.09 -4.66
N GLU A 59 -0.80 4.31 -4.93
CA GLU A 59 -0.36 4.75 -6.26
C GLU A 59 0.82 3.90 -6.74
N ALA A 60 1.86 3.73 -5.92
CA ALA A 60 3.01 2.90 -6.26
C ALA A 60 2.64 1.43 -6.53
N GLN A 61 1.71 0.86 -5.77
CA GLN A 61 1.18 -0.49 -6.01
C GLN A 61 0.45 -0.57 -7.35
N ALA A 62 -0.46 0.37 -7.62
CA ALA A 62 -1.21 0.42 -8.87
C ALA A 62 -0.29 0.58 -10.09
N ASP A 63 0.71 1.46 -9.99
CA ASP A 63 1.70 1.71 -11.04
C ASP A 63 2.57 0.47 -11.29
N ALA A 64 3.01 -0.22 -10.24
CA ALA A 64 3.78 -1.45 -10.36
C ALA A 64 2.97 -2.58 -11.03
N ASP A 65 1.70 -2.73 -10.65
CA ASP A 65 0.80 -3.71 -11.24
C ASP A 65 0.50 -3.41 -12.71
N ALA A 66 0.18 -2.15 -13.04
CA ALA A 66 -0.07 -1.72 -14.41
C ALA A 66 1.17 -1.92 -15.29
N ALA A 67 2.35 -1.51 -14.82
CA ALA A 67 3.61 -1.69 -15.54
C ALA A 67 3.88 -3.18 -15.81
N ARG A 68 3.66 -4.04 -14.80
CA ARG A 68 3.84 -5.49 -14.93
C ARG A 68 2.89 -6.11 -15.96
N ILE A 69 1.61 -5.76 -15.91
CA ILE A 69 0.59 -6.28 -16.85
C ILE A 69 0.92 -5.89 -18.28
N ILE A 70 1.25 -4.60 -18.50
CA ILE A 70 1.57 -4.07 -19.83
C ILE A 70 2.84 -4.72 -20.37
N ALA A 71 3.92 -4.75 -19.57
CA ALA A 71 5.19 -5.30 -20.00
C ALA A 71 5.08 -6.81 -20.29
N ASN A 72 4.41 -7.58 -19.43
CA ASN A 72 4.16 -9.01 -19.67
C ASN A 72 3.40 -9.23 -20.97
N THR A 73 2.27 -8.54 -21.17
CA THR A 73 1.44 -8.69 -22.38
C THR A 73 2.22 -8.35 -23.66
N ARG A 74 3.05 -7.30 -23.61
CA ARG A 74 3.84 -6.89 -24.77
C ARG A 74 4.99 -7.85 -25.05
N LEU A 75 5.65 -8.34 -24.00
CA LEU A 75 6.70 -9.36 -24.10
C LEU A 75 6.14 -10.67 -24.68
N ASP A 76 4.98 -11.12 -24.22
CA ASP A 76 4.29 -12.31 -24.72
C ASP A 76 4.04 -12.20 -26.23
N ARG A 77 3.50 -11.07 -26.67
CA ARG A 77 3.25 -10.81 -28.10
C ARG A 77 4.54 -10.75 -28.91
N ALA A 78 5.61 -10.16 -28.37
CA ALA A 78 6.91 -10.13 -29.05
C ALA A 78 7.50 -11.55 -29.17
N CYS A 79 7.42 -12.35 -28.11
CA CYS A 79 7.85 -13.76 -28.13
C CYS A 79 7.04 -14.60 -29.12
N GLN A 80 5.73 -14.37 -29.23
CA GLN A 80 4.87 -15.02 -30.21
C GLN A 80 5.32 -14.70 -31.64
N ARG A 81 5.46 -13.42 -31.99
CA ARG A 81 5.91 -13.00 -33.33
C ARG A 81 7.28 -13.57 -33.69
N PHE A 82 8.21 -13.54 -32.74
CA PHE A 82 9.53 -14.13 -32.93
C PHE A 82 9.43 -15.65 -33.17
N GLY A 83 8.64 -16.36 -32.36
CA GLY A 83 8.40 -17.79 -32.53
C GLY A 83 7.75 -18.15 -33.87
N ASP A 84 6.81 -17.34 -34.35
CA ASP A 84 6.13 -17.55 -35.62
C ASP A 84 7.07 -17.36 -36.83
N GLU A 85 8.00 -16.40 -36.79
CA GLU A 85 9.01 -16.26 -37.86
C GLU A 85 10.08 -17.34 -37.76
N LEU A 86 10.54 -17.66 -36.54
CA LEU A 86 11.57 -18.66 -36.31
C LEU A 86 11.11 -20.05 -36.77
N VAL A 87 9.85 -20.43 -36.54
CA VAL A 87 9.34 -21.75 -36.98
C VAL A 87 9.36 -21.88 -38.49
N LEU A 88 9.14 -20.78 -39.23
CA LEU A 88 9.26 -20.76 -40.68
C LEU A 88 10.73 -20.87 -41.11
N ALA A 89 11.63 -20.14 -40.44
CA ALA A 89 13.07 -20.16 -40.72
C ALA A 89 13.74 -21.52 -40.48
N VAL A 90 13.16 -22.37 -39.63
CA VAL A 90 13.61 -23.76 -39.40
C VAL A 90 12.78 -24.80 -40.18
N ASN A 91 12.08 -24.40 -41.25
CA ASN A 91 11.25 -25.28 -42.08
C ASN A 91 10.21 -26.08 -41.27
N LYS A 92 9.63 -25.45 -40.24
CA LYS A 92 8.66 -26.03 -39.29
C LYS A 92 9.21 -27.14 -38.40
N ASP A 93 10.51 -27.38 -38.40
CA ASP A 93 11.15 -28.33 -37.49
C ASP A 93 11.35 -27.73 -36.09
N ARG A 94 10.42 -28.04 -35.19
CA ARG A 94 10.48 -27.62 -33.78
C ARG A 94 11.44 -28.47 -32.93
N THR A 95 12.08 -29.48 -33.51
CA THR A 95 13.11 -30.29 -32.84
C THR A 95 14.52 -29.79 -33.16
N ALA A 96 14.68 -28.97 -34.21
CA ALA A 96 15.94 -28.37 -34.60
C ALA A 96 16.61 -27.63 -33.43
N ALA A 97 17.93 -27.78 -33.30
CA ALA A 97 18.73 -27.11 -32.26
C ALA A 97 18.53 -25.57 -32.27
N ARG A 98 18.41 -25.00 -33.47
CA ARG A 98 18.14 -23.57 -33.68
C ARG A 98 16.79 -23.12 -33.11
N TRP A 99 15.78 -24.00 -33.08
CA TRP A 99 14.49 -23.72 -32.44
C TRP A 99 14.57 -23.89 -30.92
N THR A 100 15.09 -25.04 -30.47
CA THR A 100 15.08 -25.44 -29.07
C THR A 100 16.00 -24.58 -28.19
N GLN A 101 17.02 -23.93 -28.75
CA GLN A 101 17.82 -22.93 -28.03
C GLN A 101 16.94 -21.78 -27.50
N PHE A 102 15.94 -21.33 -28.26
CA PHE A 102 15.05 -20.24 -27.85
C PHE A 102 13.84 -20.79 -27.11
N PHE A 103 13.17 -21.79 -27.71
CA PHE A 103 11.91 -22.35 -27.25
C PHE A 103 12.04 -23.85 -26.92
N PRO A 104 12.50 -24.21 -25.70
CA PRO A 104 12.57 -25.61 -25.26
C PRO A 104 11.17 -26.23 -25.03
N VAL A 105 10.14 -25.39 -25.02
CA VAL A 105 8.73 -25.77 -24.96
C VAL A 105 7.97 -25.00 -26.03
N ALA A 106 6.73 -25.42 -26.34
CA ALA A 106 5.87 -24.66 -27.25
C ALA A 106 5.75 -23.18 -26.82
N VAL A 107 5.72 -22.25 -27.79
CA VAL A 107 5.65 -20.80 -27.53
C VAL A 107 4.48 -20.43 -26.61
N SER A 108 3.32 -21.07 -26.80
CA SER A 108 2.14 -20.87 -25.94
C SER A 108 2.36 -21.27 -24.48
N LYS A 109 3.23 -22.26 -24.21
CA LYS A 109 3.64 -22.62 -22.85
C LYS A 109 4.74 -21.70 -22.35
N PHE A 110 5.64 -21.23 -23.22
CA PHE A 110 6.72 -20.32 -22.87
C PHE A 110 6.21 -18.99 -22.31
N ILE A 111 5.26 -18.35 -23.01
CA ILE A 111 4.66 -17.08 -22.58
C ILE A 111 3.73 -17.20 -21.37
N ARG A 112 3.37 -18.41 -20.96
CA ARG A 112 2.56 -18.67 -19.76
C ARG A 112 3.42 -19.01 -18.54
N GLN A 113 4.74 -18.95 -18.68
CA GLN A 113 5.64 -19.13 -17.55
C GLN A 113 5.53 -17.96 -16.57
N ALA A 114 6.05 -18.15 -15.36
CA ALA A 114 6.22 -17.04 -14.44
C ALA A 114 7.12 -15.97 -15.08
N LEU A 115 6.68 -14.71 -15.03
CA LEU A 115 7.36 -13.58 -15.67
C LEU A 115 8.88 -13.50 -15.40
N PRO A 116 9.39 -13.71 -14.17
CA PRO A 116 10.84 -13.71 -13.92
C PRO A 116 11.61 -14.73 -14.77
N ARG A 117 11.03 -15.92 -14.96
CA ARG A 117 11.64 -16.99 -15.76
C ARG A 117 11.64 -16.64 -17.25
N GLN A 118 10.53 -16.09 -17.75
CA GLN A 118 10.42 -15.65 -19.13
C GLN A 118 11.41 -14.52 -19.43
N VAL A 119 11.47 -13.49 -18.58
CA VAL A 119 12.40 -12.36 -18.71
C VAL A 119 13.85 -12.84 -18.74
N ALA A 120 14.26 -13.66 -17.76
CA ALA A 120 15.62 -14.19 -17.72
C ALA A 120 15.97 -14.97 -19.00
N ARG A 121 15.03 -15.75 -19.53
CA ARG A 121 15.25 -16.52 -20.76
C ARG A 121 15.37 -15.62 -21.98
N VAL A 122 14.50 -14.61 -22.14
CA VAL A 122 14.54 -13.67 -23.27
C VAL A 122 15.82 -12.84 -23.24
N LEU A 123 16.24 -12.35 -22.07
CA LEU A 123 17.50 -11.61 -21.95
C LEU A 123 18.70 -12.46 -22.36
N GLY A 124 18.72 -13.75 -21.99
CA GLY A 124 19.76 -14.69 -22.42
C GLY A 124 19.75 -14.98 -23.93
N TRP A 125 18.64 -14.75 -24.65
CA TRP A 125 18.64 -14.90 -26.11
C TRP A 125 19.55 -13.90 -26.79
N PHE A 126 19.73 -12.71 -26.21
CA PHE A 126 20.50 -11.62 -26.82
C PHE A 126 22.00 -11.88 -26.92
N GLU A 127 22.49 -12.95 -26.29
CA GLU A 127 23.86 -13.49 -26.45
C GLU A 127 24.01 -14.30 -27.76
N SER A 128 22.91 -14.71 -28.38
CA SER A 128 22.89 -15.45 -29.66
C SER A 128 22.97 -14.50 -30.86
N SER A 129 23.66 -14.95 -31.91
CA SER A 129 23.78 -14.22 -33.20
C SER A 129 22.83 -14.79 -34.26
N ASP A 130 21.54 -14.95 -33.93
CA ASP A 130 20.54 -15.47 -34.87
C ASP A 130 19.93 -14.33 -35.73
N PRO A 131 19.95 -14.45 -37.07
CA PRO A 131 19.43 -13.40 -37.95
C PRO A 131 17.95 -13.09 -37.78
N VAL A 132 17.13 -14.07 -37.35
CA VAL A 132 15.70 -13.83 -37.06
C VAL A 132 15.57 -13.10 -35.74
N LEU A 133 16.36 -13.46 -34.72
CA LEU A 133 16.37 -12.75 -33.45
C LEU A 133 16.73 -11.26 -33.64
N ASP A 134 17.74 -10.96 -34.45
CA ASP A 134 18.18 -9.57 -34.67
C ASP A 134 17.09 -8.69 -35.29
N LYS A 135 16.24 -9.25 -36.17
CA LYS A 135 15.06 -8.54 -36.70
C LYS A 135 14.03 -8.21 -35.62
N HIS A 136 13.89 -9.07 -34.61
CA HIS A 136 12.91 -8.92 -33.51
C HIS A 136 13.49 -8.23 -32.27
N ARG A 137 14.81 -7.96 -32.25
CA ARG A 137 15.51 -7.39 -31.09
C ARG A 137 14.90 -6.06 -30.64
N GLY A 138 14.58 -5.18 -31.59
CA GLY A 138 13.96 -3.88 -31.32
C GLY A 138 12.59 -3.97 -30.63
N ASP A 139 11.88 -5.10 -30.78
CA ASP A 139 10.63 -5.36 -30.06
C ASP A 139 10.89 -6.11 -28.75
N LEU A 140 11.71 -7.15 -28.75
CA LEU A 140 11.91 -8.02 -27.59
C LEU A 140 12.65 -7.31 -26.44
N GLU A 141 13.71 -6.58 -26.75
CA GLU A 141 14.62 -6.03 -25.74
C GLU A 141 13.94 -4.96 -24.87
N PRO A 142 13.25 -3.94 -25.42
CA PRO A 142 12.58 -2.95 -24.58
C PRO A 142 11.53 -3.56 -23.65
N TRP A 143 10.79 -4.57 -24.12
CA TRP A 143 9.75 -5.21 -23.31
C TRP A 143 10.32 -6.18 -22.27
N ALA A 144 11.43 -6.86 -22.57
CA ALA A 144 12.13 -7.68 -21.58
C ALA A 144 12.71 -6.81 -20.44
N LEU A 145 13.34 -5.67 -20.78
CA LEU A 145 13.86 -4.72 -19.80
C LEU A 145 12.73 -4.04 -19.01
N ALA A 146 11.64 -3.65 -19.66
CA ALA A 146 10.47 -3.09 -18.97
C ALA A 146 9.84 -4.10 -17.99
N ALA A 147 9.75 -5.37 -18.38
CA ALA A 147 9.26 -6.43 -17.53
C ALA A 147 10.19 -6.67 -16.34
N GLU A 148 11.50 -6.71 -16.56
CA GLU A 148 12.50 -6.79 -15.48
C GLU A 148 12.36 -5.62 -14.49
N ALA A 149 12.25 -4.39 -15.00
CA ALA A 149 12.05 -3.20 -14.19
C ALA A 149 10.73 -3.27 -13.40
N SER A 150 9.66 -3.80 -13.98
CA SER A 150 8.39 -3.98 -13.28
C SER A 150 8.49 -4.96 -12.11
N LEU A 151 9.26 -6.04 -12.24
CA LEU A 151 9.52 -7.00 -11.15
C LEU A 151 10.27 -6.32 -10.01
N LYS A 152 11.29 -5.50 -10.33
CA LYS A 152 12.03 -4.71 -9.33
C LYS A 152 11.10 -3.72 -8.61
N ARG A 153 10.20 -3.06 -9.33
CA ARG A 153 9.18 -2.16 -8.73
C ARG A 153 8.24 -2.90 -7.79
N THR A 154 7.73 -4.07 -8.18
CA THR A 154 6.86 -4.89 -7.30
C THR A 154 7.55 -5.22 -5.98
N THR A 155 8.84 -5.57 -6.01
CA THR A 155 9.63 -5.79 -4.79
C THR A 155 9.76 -4.52 -3.96
N ALA A 156 10.03 -3.37 -4.60
CA ALA A 156 10.16 -2.08 -3.89
C ALA A 156 8.86 -1.65 -3.19
N VAL A 157 7.69 -1.98 -3.75
CA VAL A 157 6.39 -1.70 -3.12
C VAL A 157 6.22 -2.40 -1.77
N VAL A 158 6.84 -3.58 -1.57
CA VAL A 158 6.82 -4.27 -0.27
C VAL A 158 7.45 -3.40 0.82
N THR A 159 8.60 -2.77 0.53
CA THR A 159 9.27 -1.85 1.46
C THR A 159 8.39 -0.64 1.77
N VAL A 160 7.81 -0.01 0.74
CA VAL A 160 6.93 1.17 0.92
C VAL A 160 5.70 0.83 1.77
N ARG A 161 5.10 -0.35 1.57
CA ARG A 161 4.00 -0.84 2.41
C ARG A 161 4.42 -1.03 3.87
N GLY A 162 5.62 -1.57 4.10
CA GLY A 162 6.20 -1.70 5.44
C GLY A 162 6.34 -0.34 6.13
N GLU A 163 6.88 0.65 5.43
CA GLU A 163 7.03 2.01 5.96
C GLU A 163 5.69 2.70 6.25
N ALA A 164 4.68 2.51 5.41
CA ALA A 164 3.34 3.04 5.65
C ALA A 164 2.71 2.43 6.91
N ARG A 165 2.90 1.12 7.13
CA ARG A 165 2.48 0.44 8.36
C ARG A 165 3.19 0.99 9.60
N ILE A 166 4.50 1.15 9.56
CA ILE A 166 5.27 1.75 10.67
C ILE A 166 4.77 3.17 10.97
N SER A 167 4.48 3.95 9.92
CA SER A 167 3.94 5.31 10.07
C SER A 167 2.57 5.32 10.75
N ARG A 168 1.73 4.31 10.48
CA ARG A 168 0.44 4.10 11.16
C ARG A 168 0.59 3.76 12.64
N GLU A 169 1.48 2.84 12.95
CA GLU A 169 1.78 2.43 14.32
C GLU A 169 2.29 3.64 15.13
N LYS A 170 3.25 4.38 14.57
CA LYS A 170 3.78 5.59 15.18
C LYS A 170 2.72 6.67 15.40
N LEU A 171 1.85 6.93 14.43
CA LEU A 171 0.75 7.89 14.59
C LEU A 171 -0.17 7.52 15.74
N ALA A 172 -0.53 6.24 15.86
CA ALA A 172 -1.41 5.76 16.91
C ALA A 172 -0.78 5.92 18.30
N GLU A 173 0.51 5.61 18.44
CA GLU A 173 1.28 5.80 19.67
C GLU A 173 1.41 7.29 20.03
N ASP A 174 1.82 8.11 19.06
CA ASP A 174 2.05 9.54 19.26
C ASP A 174 0.76 10.28 19.65
N LEU A 175 -0.36 10.04 18.94
CA LEU A 175 -1.65 10.65 19.28
C LEU A 175 -2.21 10.13 20.59
N THR A 176 -2.00 8.85 20.91
CA THR A 176 -2.39 8.29 22.20
C THR A 176 -1.66 9.02 23.33
N ARG A 177 -0.33 9.12 23.25
CA ARG A 177 0.50 9.80 24.26
C ARG A 177 0.07 11.26 24.43
N GLU A 178 -0.17 11.97 23.34
CA GLU A 178 -0.57 13.38 23.41
C GLU A 178 -2.00 13.56 23.92
N ARG A 179 -2.91 12.63 23.63
CA ARG A 179 -4.26 12.63 24.21
C ARG A 179 -4.24 12.37 25.70
N ASP A 180 -3.38 11.46 26.17
CA ASP A 180 -3.19 11.24 27.60
C ASP A 180 -2.64 12.52 28.27
N GLY A 181 -1.62 13.14 27.69
CA GLY A 181 -1.05 14.39 28.20
C GLY A 181 -2.06 15.56 28.22
N LEU A 182 -2.90 15.67 27.19
CA LEU A 182 -3.99 16.64 27.17
C LEU A 182 -5.03 16.35 28.25
N HIS A 183 -5.39 15.08 28.46
CA HIS A 183 -6.35 14.68 29.50
C HIS A 183 -5.83 14.99 30.90
N ASP A 184 -4.55 14.77 31.15
CA ASP A 184 -3.89 15.14 32.41
C ASP A 184 -3.92 16.66 32.63
N ALA A 185 -3.63 17.45 31.58
CA ALA A 185 -3.71 18.91 31.63
C ALA A 185 -5.14 19.42 31.88
N LEU A 186 -6.14 18.84 31.20
CA LEU A 186 -7.56 19.14 31.44
C LEU A 186 -7.99 18.76 32.86
N THR A 187 -7.52 17.63 33.38
CA THR A 187 -7.80 17.19 34.75
C THR A 187 -7.21 18.16 35.78
N ALA A 188 -5.98 18.64 35.56
CA ALA A 188 -5.36 19.65 36.40
C ALA A 188 -6.16 20.96 36.36
N ARG A 189 -6.53 21.41 35.15
CA ARG A 189 -7.36 22.61 34.95
C ARG A 189 -8.71 22.51 35.65
N ALA A 190 -9.36 21.35 35.59
CA ALA A 190 -10.61 21.11 36.29
C ALA A 190 -10.48 21.31 37.81
N ARG A 191 -9.37 20.84 38.40
CA ARG A 191 -9.09 21.01 39.84
C ARG A 191 -8.84 22.48 40.18
N GLU A 192 -8.04 23.18 39.37
CA GLU A 192 -7.73 24.61 39.55
C GLU A 192 -8.99 25.49 39.52
N ARG A 193 -9.94 25.15 38.64
CA ARG A 193 -11.16 25.92 38.39
C ARG A 193 -12.38 25.43 39.18
N GLY A 194 -12.25 24.37 39.98
CA GLY A 194 -13.37 23.78 40.72
C GLY A 194 -14.44 23.15 39.83
N LEU A 195 -14.07 22.68 38.63
CA LEU A 195 -14.97 22.02 37.68
C LEU A 195 -15.24 20.56 38.07
N SER A 196 -16.26 19.97 37.45
CA SER A 196 -16.59 18.55 37.65
C SER A 196 -15.41 17.64 37.31
N ARG A 197 -15.29 16.51 38.04
CA ARG A 197 -14.27 15.48 37.79
C ARG A 197 -14.35 14.87 36.39
N ASP A 198 -15.55 14.88 35.80
CA ASP A 198 -15.80 14.31 34.48
C ASP A 198 -15.68 15.36 33.35
N TRP A 199 -15.30 16.60 33.68
CA TRP A 199 -15.16 17.68 32.70
C TRP A 199 -14.11 17.35 31.62
N ALA A 200 -12.95 16.84 32.02
CA ALA A 200 -11.89 16.45 31.09
C ALA A 200 -12.33 15.38 30.07
N ASP A 201 -13.21 14.46 30.49
CA ASP A 201 -13.69 13.36 29.64
C ASP A 201 -14.63 13.84 28.51
N GLN A 202 -15.18 15.06 28.60
CA GLN A 202 -16.10 15.62 27.60
C GLN A 202 -15.38 16.03 26.30
N PHE A 203 -14.07 16.25 26.35
CA PHE A 203 -13.23 16.65 25.21
C PHE A 203 -12.82 15.47 24.31
N PHE A 204 -13.19 14.24 24.66
CA PHE A 204 -12.85 13.04 23.91
C PHE A 204 -14.12 12.29 23.50
N ARG A 205 -14.16 11.70 22.29
CA ARG A 205 -15.40 11.04 21.85
C ARG A 205 -15.64 9.78 22.66
N LYS A 206 -16.86 9.63 23.14
CA LYS A 206 -17.37 8.35 23.65
C LYS A 206 -17.78 7.51 22.45
N VAL A 207 -17.11 6.37 22.25
CA VAL A 207 -17.54 5.41 21.22
C VAL A 207 -18.89 4.84 21.64
N ARG A 208 -19.95 5.14 20.90
CA ARG A 208 -21.19 4.36 21.01
C ARG A 208 -20.85 2.97 20.48
N ARG A 209 -20.86 1.94 21.34
CA ARG A 209 -20.87 0.55 20.88
C ARG A 209 -22.00 0.44 19.87
N ALA A 210 -21.68 0.14 18.61
CA ALA A 210 -22.68 -0.16 17.62
C ALA A 210 -23.45 -1.38 18.13
N LYS A 211 -24.73 -1.18 18.45
CA LYS A 211 -25.63 -2.16 19.07
C LYS A 211 -25.77 -3.47 18.26
N GLY A 212 -25.34 -3.48 16.99
CA GLY A 212 -25.44 -4.64 16.09
C GLY A 212 -24.44 -5.78 16.32
N ALA A 213 -23.44 -5.64 17.19
CA ALA A 213 -22.55 -6.76 17.53
C ALA A 213 -23.14 -7.71 18.58
N GLU A 214 -24.13 -7.25 19.36
CA GLU A 214 -24.78 -8.04 20.41
C GLU A 214 -25.92 -8.90 19.82
N GLU A 215 -26.71 -8.35 18.89
CA GLU A 215 -27.76 -9.09 18.17
C GLU A 215 -27.20 -10.19 17.24
N ALA A 216 -25.99 -10.02 16.68
CA ALA A 216 -25.35 -11.05 15.85
C ALA A 216 -24.80 -12.23 16.66
N ALA A 217 -24.47 -12.04 17.94
CA ALA A 217 -24.07 -13.11 18.84
C ALA A 217 -25.28 -13.86 19.42
N GLU A 218 -26.42 -13.18 19.58
CA GLU A 218 -27.65 -13.77 20.12
C GLU A 218 -28.46 -14.54 19.04
N GLY A 219 -28.36 -14.15 17.77
CA GLY A 219 -29.00 -14.85 16.64
C GLY A 219 -28.25 -16.08 16.11
N ALA A 220 -26.99 -16.30 16.50
CA ALA A 220 -26.19 -17.46 16.10
C ALA A 220 -26.31 -18.65 17.08
N GLY A 221 -27.12 -18.50 18.13
CA GLY A 221 -27.37 -19.52 19.15
C GLY A 221 -28.78 -20.13 19.12
N ALA A 222 -29.56 -19.92 18.04
CA ALA A 222 -30.90 -20.47 17.85
C ALA A 222 -30.93 -21.48 16.69
#